data_AF-A0A2M7PVB7-F1
#
_entry.id   AF-A0A2M7PVB7-F1
#
_cell.length_a   1.000
_cell.length_b   1.000
_cell.length_c   1.000
_cell.angle_alpha   90.00
_cell.angle_beta   90.00
_cell.angle_gamma   90.00
#
_symmetry.space_group_name_H-M   'P 1'
#
loop_
_entity.id
_entity.type
_entity.pdbx_description
1 polymer ?
#
loop_
_entity_poly.entity_id
_entity_poly.type
_entity_poly.pdbx_seq_one_letter_code
_entity_poly.pdbx_strand_id
1 'polypeptide(L)'
;AGTRVIIAADKRPLAFLKQRFPECIFEQLTGFSPKYPRLGALMPFVMVANLPKMLFQARRARIHLKDIIRKHRVEVVISDNRYELHSTGVYSVFVTHQLHIQTRGWQRLFDPLISKIINHYFVKFNELWIPDVEGMPNLGGILSHPALNLTVKQTYIGLLTRFSQQKTRSQKTDYEIV
;
A
#
# COMPACT_ATOMS: atom_id res chain seq x y z
N ALA A 1 -20.28 9.20 17.47
CA ALA A 1 -20.07 10.01 16.26
C ALA A 1 -19.70 9.08 15.11
N GLY A 2 -20.24 9.29 13.91
CA GLY A 2 -19.95 8.45 12.74
C GLY A 2 -19.00 9.15 11.77
N THR A 3 -18.12 8.39 11.11
CA THR A 3 -17.21 8.90 10.08
C THR A 3 -17.80 8.65 8.70
N ARG A 4 -17.84 9.68 7.83
CA ARG A 4 -18.23 9.50 6.43
C ARG A 4 -17.04 9.03 5.60
N VAL A 5 -17.16 7.84 5.00
CA VAL A 5 -16.10 7.21 4.22
C VAL A 5 -16.30 7.43 2.73
N ILE A 6 -15.22 7.79 2.04
CA ILE A 6 -15.16 7.93 0.59
C ILE A 6 -14.09 6.98 0.08
N ILE A 7 -14.48 6.10 -0.84
CA ILE A 7 -13.59 5.09 -1.41
C ILE A 7 -13.16 5.55 -2.79
N ALA A 8 -11.88 5.89 -2.92
CA ALA A 8 -11.25 6.27 -4.17
C ALA A 8 -10.44 5.08 -4.74
N ALA A 9 -10.95 4.42 -5.77
CA ALA A 9 -10.33 3.22 -6.33
C ALA A 9 -10.54 3.15 -7.86
N ASP A 10 -9.93 2.17 -8.53
CA ASP A 10 -10.11 1.95 -9.96
C ASP A 10 -10.25 0.45 -10.28
N LYS A 11 -10.80 0.13 -11.46
CA LYS A 11 -10.90 -1.23 -12.02
C LYS A 11 -11.48 -2.26 -11.02
N ARG A 12 -10.79 -3.40 -10.86
CA ARG A 12 -11.24 -4.54 -10.04
C ARG A 12 -11.41 -4.18 -8.56
N PRO A 13 -10.46 -3.50 -7.88
CA PRO A 13 -10.68 -3.03 -6.52
C PRO A 13 -11.95 -2.20 -6.34
N LEU A 14 -12.23 -1.27 -7.27
CA LEU A 14 -13.44 -0.45 -7.21
C LEU A 14 -14.72 -1.30 -7.29
N ALA A 15 -14.78 -2.23 -8.24
CA ALA A 15 -15.92 -3.12 -8.40
C ALA A 15 -16.16 -3.98 -7.15
N PHE A 16 -15.07 -4.54 -6.57
CA PHE A 16 -15.13 -5.33 -5.35
C PHE A 16 -15.60 -4.52 -4.14
N LEU A 17 -15.05 -3.32 -3.94
CA LEU A 17 -15.38 -2.47 -2.80
C LEU A 17 -16.82 -1.94 -2.87
N LYS A 18 -17.33 -1.65 -4.07
CA LYS A 18 -18.74 -1.30 -4.28
C LYS A 18 -19.70 -2.41 -3.84
N GLN A 19 -19.37 -3.66 -4.12
CA GLN A 19 -20.16 -4.79 -3.66
C GLN A 19 -20.13 -4.93 -2.13
N ARG A 20 -18.97 -4.66 -1.51
CA ARG A 20 -18.78 -4.87 -0.07
C ARG A 20 -19.29 -3.74 0.81
N PHE A 21 -19.28 -2.51 0.32
CA PHE A 21 -19.63 -1.28 1.03
C PHE A 21 -20.55 -0.39 0.17
N PRO A 22 -21.73 -0.87 -0.25
CA PRO A 22 -22.61 -0.15 -1.17
C PRO A 22 -23.06 1.22 -0.65
N GLU A 23 -23.05 1.43 0.65
CA GLU A 23 -23.40 2.68 1.34
C GLU A 23 -22.34 3.79 1.21
N CYS A 24 -21.11 3.44 0.80
CA CYS A 24 -20.02 4.40 0.70
C CYS A 24 -20.13 5.27 -0.57
N ILE A 25 -19.53 6.46 -0.51
CA ILE A 25 -19.35 7.30 -1.70
C ILE A 25 -18.13 6.80 -2.46
N PHE A 26 -18.24 6.68 -3.77
CA PHE A 26 -17.16 6.17 -4.63
C PHE A 26 -16.66 7.24 -5.60
N GLU A 27 -15.35 7.37 -5.70
CA GLU A 27 -14.66 8.20 -6.69
C GLU A 27 -13.71 7.32 -7.52
N GLN A 28 -13.72 7.46 -8.84
CA GLN A 28 -12.82 6.66 -9.67
C GLN A 28 -11.45 7.31 -9.76
N LEU A 29 -10.44 6.71 -9.11
CA LEU A 29 -9.10 7.27 -9.03
C LEU A 29 -8.09 6.46 -9.84
N THR A 30 -7.99 6.78 -11.14
CA THR A 30 -7.07 6.10 -12.07
C THR A 30 -5.62 6.15 -11.61
N GLY A 31 -4.87 5.08 -11.89
CA GLY A 31 -3.45 4.99 -11.55
C GLY A 31 -2.66 4.18 -12.56
N PHE A 32 -1.34 4.26 -12.45
CA PHE A 32 -0.43 3.46 -13.26
C PHE A 32 -0.55 1.97 -12.89
N SER A 33 -0.67 1.11 -13.89
CA SER A 33 -0.64 -0.34 -13.72
C SER A 33 0.55 -0.91 -14.50
N PRO A 34 1.65 -1.31 -13.83
CA PRO A 34 2.76 -1.93 -14.51
C PRO A 34 2.33 -3.27 -15.12
N LYS A 35 2.84 -3.57 -16.32
CA LYS A 35 2.75 -4.91 -16.90
C LYS A 35 4.00 -5.67 -16.49
N TYR A 36 3.82 -6.81 -15.82
CA TYR A 36 4.93 -7.67 -15.45
C TYR A 36 5.42 -8.44 -16.70
N PRO A 37 6.73 -8.39 -17.02
CA PRO A 37 7.30 -9.20 -18.07
C PRO A 37 7.29 -10.67 -17.65
N ARG A 38 7.25 -11.57 -18.64
CA ARG A 38 7.33 -13.03 -18.41
C ARG A 38 8.65 -13.43 -17.73
N LEU A 39 9.74 -12.75 -18.08
CA LEU A 39 11.06 -12.98 -17.49
C LEU A 39 11.34 -11.90 -16.43
N GLY A 40 11.43 -12.32 -15.16
CA GLY A 40 11.60 -11.41 -14.02
C GLY A 40 12.87 -10.54 -14.08
N ALA A 41 13.94 -11.02 -14.71
CA ALA A 41 15.18 -10.26 -14.91
C ALA A 41 14.98 -8.98 -15.75
N LEU A 42 13.91 -8.92 -16.55
CA LEU A 42 13.57 -7.75 -17.38
C LEU A 42 12.80 -6.67 -16.60
N MET A 43 12.36 -6.95 -15.37
CA MET A 43 11.57 -6.01 -14.55
C MET A 43 12.21 -4.61 -14.42
N PRO A 44 13.51 -4.48 -14.09
CA PRO A 44 14.11 -3.15 -13.95
C PRO A 44 14.02 -2.32 -15.23
N PHE A 45 14.29 -2.94 -16.39
CA PHE A 45 14.22 -2.27 -17.68
C PHE A 45 12.78 -1.85 -18.03
N VAL A 46 11.80 -2.72 -17.76
CA VAL A 46 10.38 -2.39 -17.94
C VAL A 46 9.97 -1.22 -17.04
N MET A 47 10.42 -1.18 -15.79
CA MET A 47 10.12 -0.07 -14.88
C MET A 47 10.75 1.24 -15.35
N VAL A 48 12.02 1.23 -15.77
CA VAL A 48 12.71 2.42 -16.30
C VAL A 48 12.01 2.94 -17.56
N ALA A 49 11.69 2.05 -18.51
CA ALA A 49 10.97 2.44 -19.73
C ALA A 49 9.58 3.03 -19.46
N ASN A 50 8.90 2.56 -18.41
CA ASN A 50 7.59 3.07 -18.00
C ASN A 50 7.65 4.27 -17.04
N LEU A 51 8.83 4.68 -16.58
CA LEU A 51 8.99 5.74 -15.59
C LEU A 51 8.32 7.07 -15.99
N PRO A 52 8.47 7.57 -17.24
CA PRO A 52 7.80 8.82 -17.64
C PRO A 52 6.27 8.72 -17.53
N LYS A 53 5.71 7.59 -17.98
CA LYS A 53 4.29 7.31 -17.94
C LYS A 53 3.78 7.14 -16.50
N MET A 54 4.57 6.53 -15.63
CA MET A 54 4.27 6.37 -14.21
C MET A 54 4.23 7.73 -13.51
N LEU A 55 5.21 8.60 -13.75
CA LEU A 55 5.25 9.96 -13.20
C LEU A 55 4.09 10.82 -13.70
N PHE A 56 3.74 10.74 -14.98
CA PHE A 56 2.60 11.46 -15.54
C PHE A 56 1.29 11.04 -14.87
N GLN A 57 1.05 9.73 -14.74
CA GLN A 57 -0.16 9.22 -14.08
C GLN A 57 -0.19 9.55 -12.59
N ALA A 58 0.96 9.50 -11.90
CA ALA A 58 1.07 9.92 -10.51
C ALA A 58 0.68 11.39 -10.32
N ARG A 59 1.13 12.28 -11.23
CA ARG A 59 0.73 13.70 -11.21
C ARG A 59 -0.77 13.87 -11.43
N ARG A 60 -1.37 13.16 -12.40
CA ARG A 60 -2.83 13.21 -12.64
C ARG A 60 -3.62 12.70 -11.44
N ALA A 61 -3.20 11.59 -10.83
CA ALA A 61 -3.84 11.05 -9.64
C ALA A 61 -3.76 12.02 -8.46
N ARG A 62 -2.63 12.73 -8.30
CA ARG A 62 -2.48 13.77 -7.27
C ARG A 62 -3.42 14.96 -7.50
N ILE A 63 -3.60 15.40 -8.75
CA ILE A 63 -4.56 16.46 -9.08
C ILE A 63 -5.97 16.00 -8.76
N HIS A 64 -6.35 14.79 -9.17
CA HIS A 64 -7.66 14.24 -8.89
C HIS A 64 -7.92 14.10 -7.37
N LEU A 65 -6.92 13.65 -6.60
CA LEU A 65 -7.02 13.61 -5.14
C LEU A 65 -7.34 15.00 -4.55
N LYS A 66 -6.69 16.07 -5.03
CA LYS A 66 -7.00 17.44 -4.58
C LYS A 66 -8.44 17.83 -4.89
N ASP A 67 -8.94 17.45 -6.07
CA ASP A 67 -10.33 17.72 -6.44
C ASP A 67 -11.31 16.96 -5.54
N ILE A 68 -11.03 15.70 -5.20
CA ILE A 68 -11.82 14.90 -4.26
C ILE A 68 -11.82 15.54 -2.87
N ILE A 69 -10.65 15.96 -2.37
CA ILE A 69 -10.52 16.62 -1.08
C ILE A 69 -11.38 17.89 -1.03
N ARG A 70 -11.29 18.74 -2.06
CA ARG A 70 -12.10 19.97 -2.15
C ARG A 70 -13.59 19.68 -2.27
N LYS A 71 -13.97 18.76 -3.17
CA LYS A 71 -15.36 18.40 -3.46
C LYS A 71 -16.09 17.89 -2.23
N HIS A 72 -15.42 17.05 -1.44
CA HIS A 72 -16.04 16.36 -0.31
C HIS A 72 -15.64 16.91 1.06
N ARG A 73 -14.75 17.91 1.12
CA ARG A 73 -14.18 18.44 2.36
C ARG A 73 -13.54 17.33 3.19
N VAL A 74 -12.72 16.51 2.55
CA VAL A 74 -11.99 15.42 3.21
C VAL A 74 -11.03 16.03 4.22
N GLU A 75 -11.01 15.48 5.43
CA GLU A 75 -10.11 15.93 6.52
C GLU A 75 -8.90 14.99 6.70
N VAL A 76 -9.07 13.73 6.29
CA VAL A 76 -8.06 12.67 6.41
C VAL A 76 -7.99 11.85 5.12
N VAL A 77 -6.79 11.64 4.61
CA VAL A 77 -6.49 10.75 3.49
C VAL A 77 -5.75 9.53 4.01
N ILE A 78 -6.25 8.34 3.70
CA ILE A 78 -5.55 7.08 3.95
C ILE A 78 -5.20 6.49 2.59
N SER A 79 -3.90 6.37 2.31
CA SER A 79 -3.39 5.80 1.07
C SER A 79 -2.87 4.38 1.31
N ASP A 80 -3.49 3.40 0.67
CA ASP A 80 -3.02 2.01 0.66
C ASP A 80 -1.98 1.80 -0.45
N ASN A 81 -0.70 1.79 -0.08
CA ASN A 81 0.45 1.54 -0.96
C ASN A 81 0.50 2.39 -2.26
N ARG A 82 0.00 3.63 -2.23
CA ARG A 82 0.06 4.59 -3.36
C ARG A 82 0.75 5.90 -2.97
N TYR A 83 2.04 5.99 -3.25
CA TYR A 83 2.91 7.10 -2.82
C TYR A 83 2.47 8.48 -3.31
N GLU A 84 1.78 8.54 -4.45
CA GLU A 84 1.30 9.79 -5.05
C GLU A 84 0.08 10.39 -4.34
N LEU A 85 -0.62 9.60 -3.52
CA LEU A 85 -1.89 9.97 -2.90
C LEU A 85 -1.71 10.53 -1.49
N HIS A 86 -1.08 11.70 -1.42
CA HIS A 86 -1.01 12.50 -0.20
C HIS A 86 -1.33 13.95 -0.50
N SER A 87 -1.70 14.67 0.56
CA SER A 87 -1.97 16.10 0.50
C SER A 87 -1.35 16.79 1.70
N THR A 88 -0.76 17.96 1.46
CA THR A 88 -0.22 18.81 2.54
C THR A 88 -1.32 19.62 3.24
N GLY A 89 -2.53 19.66 2.68
CA GLY A 89 -3.65 20.43 3.24
C GLY A 89 -4.54 19.65 4.21
N VAL A 90 -4.34 18.34 4.33
CA VAL A 90 -5.16 17.44 5.17
C VAL A 90 -4.27 16.35 5.74
N TYR A 91 -4.68 15.75 6.85
CA TYR A 91 -3.89 14.70 7.49
C TYR A 91 -3.79 13.48 6.57
N SER A 92 -2.58 13.04 6.25
CA SER A 92 -2.32 11.99 5.27
C SER A 92 -1.59 10.82 5.93
N VAL A 93 -2.18 9.63 5.83
CA VAL A 93 -1.64 8.36 6.32
C VAL A 93 -1.26 7.48 5.15
N PHE A 94 -0.10 6.83 5.24
CA PHE A 94 0.33 5.82 4.29
C PHE A 94 0.29 4.43 4.92
N VAL A 95 -0.41 3.49 4.29
CA VAL A 95 -0.48 2.10 4.75
C VAL A 95 0.45 1.26 3.89
N THR A 96 1.40 0.55 4.51
CA THR A 96 2.32 -0.35 3.78
C THR A 96 2.93 -1.44 4.67
N HIS A 97 3.17 -2.60 4.08
CA HIS A 97 4.04 -3.63 4.65
C HIS A 97 5.50 -3.51 4.18
N GLN A 98 5.76 -2.66 3.18
CA GLN A 98 7.03 -2.59 2.45
C GLN A 98 7.76 -1.29 2.77
N LEU A 99 8.31 -1.22 3.99
CA LEU A 99 9.23 -0.13 4.36
C LEU A 99 10.56 -0.25 3.62
N HIS A 100 10.95 -1.47 3.24
CA HIS A 100 12.14 -1.73 2.46
C HIS A 100 11.85 -2.68 1.29
N ILE A 101 12.04 -2.19 0.06
CA ILE A 101 11.86 -2.99 -1.17
C ILE A 101 13.07 -3.92 -1.33
N GLN A 102 12.80 -5.23 -1.34
CA GLN A 102 13.83 -6.25 -1.52
C GLN A 102 14.23 -6.37 -2.99
N THR A 103 15.51 -6.18 -3.28
CA THR A 103 16.07 -6.45 -4.61
C THR A 103 16.99 -7.69 -4.59
N ARG A 104 17.27 -8.24 -5.78
CA ARG A 104 18.05 -9.48 -5.95
C ARG A 104 19.17 -9.31 -6.97
N GLY A 105 20.27 -10.05 -6.77
CA GLY A 105 21.41 -10.06 -7.68
C GLY A 105 22.05 -8.68 -7.82
N TRP A 106 22.34 -8.27 -9.06
CA TRP A 106 22.99 -6.98 -9.38
C TRP A 106 22.16 -5.76 -8.94
N GLN A 107 20.86 -5.91 -8.72
CA GLN A 107 19.97 -4.81 -8.32
C GLN A 107 20.28 -4.29 -6.92
N ARG A 108 20.92 -5.12 -6.07
CA ARG A 108 21.30 -4.75 -4.70
C ARG A 108 22.26 -3.57 -4.63
N LEU A 109 23.04 -3.33 -5.70
CA LEU A 109 23.89 -2.15 -5.80
C LEU A 109 23.08 -0.84 -5.75
N PHE A 110 21.77 -0.89 -6.04
CA PHE A 110 20.87 0.25 -6.03
C PHE A 110 20.00 0.33 -4.76
N ASP A 111 20.13 -0.59 -3.80
CA ASP A 111 19.33 -0.59 -2.55
C ASP A 111 19.40 0.74 -1.77
N PRO A 112 20.58 1.39 -1.63
CA PRO A 112 20.65 2.69 -0.95
C PRO A 112 19.88 3.79 -1.70
N LEU A 113 19.93 3.77 -3.04
CA LEU A 113 19.21 4.72 -3.88
C LEU A 113 17.70 4.50 -3.79
N ILE A 114 17.25 3.25 -3.89
CA ILE A 114 15.84 2.86 -3.78
C ILE A 114 15.30 3.27 -2.41
N SER A 115 16.02 2.98 -1.33
CA SER A 115 15.64 3.34 0.03
C SER A 115 15.54 4.86 0.19
N LYS A 116 16.48 5.63 -0.36
CA LYS A 116 16.42 7.10 -0.37
C LYS A 116 15.18 7.63 -1.10
N ILE A 117 14.83 7.05 -2.24
CA ILE A 117 13.64 7.43 -3.01
C ILE A 117 12.37 7.14 -2.21
N ILE A 118 12.24 5.94 -1.63
CA ILE A 118 11.09 5.55 -0.81
C ILE A 118 10.94 6.47 0.38
N ASN A 119 12.03 6.72 1.13
CA ASN A 119 12.02 7.60 2.29
C ASN A 119 11.58 9.02 1.91
N HIS A 120 12.02 9.52 0.76
CA HIS A 120 11.57 10.81 0.24
C HIS A 120 10.05 10.87 0.01
N TYR A 121 9.38 9.75 -0.29
CA TYR A 121 7.93 9.70 -0.36
C TYR A 121 7.27 9.55 1.01
N PHE A 122 7.82 8.74 1.91
CA PHE A 122 7.28 8.54 3.25
C PHE A 122 7.18 9.84 4.04
N VAL A 123 8.19 10.71 3.97
CA VAL A 123 8.19 12.01 4.67
C VAL A 123 7.13 12.99 4.17
N LYS A 124 6.40 12.67 3.09
CA LYS A 124 5.28 13.49 2.60
C LYS A 124 3.94 13.15 3.27
N PHE A 125 3.92 12.11 4.10
CA PHE A 125 2.79 11.70 4.92
C PHE A 125 3.01 12.12 6.37
N ASN A 126 1.93 12.26 7.11
CA ASN A 126 1.96 12.58 8.54
C ASN A 126 2.29 11.34 9.38
N GLU A 127 1.84 10.15 8.94
CA GLU A 127 2.03 8.90 9.67
C GLU A 127 2.07 7.71 8.69
N LEU A 128 2.83 6.68 9.05
CA LEU A 128 2.84 5.38 8.40
C LEU A 128 2.12 4.35 9.26
N TRP A 129 1.17 3.64 8.67
CA TRP A 129 0.53 2.48 9.28
C TRP A 129 1.11 1.21 8.69
N ILE A 130 1.68 0.39 9.56
CA ILE A 130 2.32 -0.87 9.20
C ILE A 130 1.39 -1.99 9.65
N PRO A 131 0.76 -2.75 8.73
CA PRO A 131 -0.16 -3.83 9.09
C PRO A 131 0.57 -5.08 9.57
N ASP A 132 1.43 -4.93 10.57
CA ASP A 132 2.18 -6.01 11.20
C ASP A 132 2.21 -5.79 12.72
N VAL A 133 2.78 -6.73 13.45
CA VAL A 133 2.99 -6.64 14.90
C VAL A 133 4.32 -5.97 15.18
N GLU A 134 4.35 -5.02 16.13
CA GLU A 134 5.61 -4.44 16.59
C GLU A 134 6.49 -5.49 17.29
N GLY A 135 7.78 -5.55 16.95
CA GLY A 135 8.70 -6.51 17.55
C GLY A 135 8.58 -7.93 16.99
N MET A 136 8.94 -8.94 17.78
CA MET A 136 8.90 -10.36 17.39
C MET A 136 7.97 -11.14 18.32
N PRO A 137 7.18 -12.12 17.81
CA PRO A 137 7.10 -12.56 16.41
C PRO A 137 6.24 -11.63 15.53
N ASN A 138 6.67 -11.42 14.29
CA ASN A 138 5.94 -10.68 13.24
C ASN A 138 5.86 -11.51 11.95
N LEU A 139 5.05 -11.09 10.97
CA LEU A 139 4.90 -11.81 9.70
C LEU A 139 5.69 -11.17 8.54
N GLY A 140 5.96 -9.87 8.60
CA GLY A 140 6.59 -9.10 7.54
C GLY A 140 8.11 -9.15 7.55
N GLY A 141 8.74 -9.52 8.66
CA GLY A 141 10.19 -9.60 8.79
C GLY A 141 10.88 -8.31 8.34
N ILE A 142 11.94 -8.43 7.54
CA ILE A 142 12.73 -7.27 7.04
C ILE A 142 11.93 -6.30 6.15
N LEU A 143 10.78 -6.70 5.61
CA LEU A 143 9.94 -5.81 4.80
C LEU A 143 9.26 -4.74 5.67
N SER A 144 8.79 -5.14 6.85
CA SER A 144 8.03 -4.30 7.79
C SER A 144 8.88 -3.81 8.97
N HIS A 145 10.02 -4.45 9.23
CA HIS A 145 10.96 -4.11 10.31
C HIS A 145 12.40 -3.92 9.81
N PRO A 146 12.65 -3.06 8.80
CA PRO A 146 14.01 -2.79 8.38
C PRO A 146 14.73 -1.93 9.43
N ALA A 147 16.06 -2.02 9.49
CA ALA A 147 16.88 -1.12 10.30
C ALA A 147 16.96 0.26 9.63
N LEU A 148 15.83 0.98 9.55
CA LEU A 148 15.72 2.31 8.96
C LEU A 148 15.36 3.33 10.02
N ASN A 149 16.14 4.42 10.06
CA ASN A 149 15.79 5.61 10.82
C ASN A 149 14.85 6.48 9.99
N LEU A 150 13.55 6.15 10.03
CA LEU A 150 12.51 6.98 9.42
C LEU A 150 12.12 8.11 10.39
N THR A 151 12.07 9.35 9.89
CA THR A 151 11.66 10.52 10.67
C THR A 151 10.15 10.63 10.83
N VAL A 152 9.39 10.00 9.93
CA VAL A 152 7.93 9.95 9.99
C VAL A 152 7.47 8.98 11.07
N LYS A 153 6.41 9.34 11.80
CA LYS A 153 5.80 8.49 12.81
C LYS A 153 5.34 7.17 12.19
N GLN A 154 5.71 6.06 12.81
CA GLN A 154 5.31 4.72 12.42
C GLN A 154 4.39 4.15 13.48
N THR A 155 3.28 3.54 13.05
CA THR A 155 2.31 2.88 13.93
C THR A 155 2.06 1.48 13.39
N TYR A 156 2.37 0.47 14.19
CA TYR A 156 2.01 -0.91 13.90
C TYR A 156 0.54 -1.13 14.27
N ILE A 157 -0.29 -1.46 13.27
CA ILE A 157 -1.74 -1.62 13.45
C ILE A 157 -2.17 -3.08 13.64
N GLY A 158 -1.20 -3.98 13.81
CA GLY A 158 -1.42 -5.40 14.01
C GLY A 158 -1.76 -6.15 12.73
N LEU A 159 -2.05 -7.44 12.88
CA LEU A 159 -2.39 -8.32 11.76
C LEU A 159 -3.82 -8.06 11.27
N LEU A 160 -3.96 -7.57 10.03
CA LEU A 160 -5.25 -7.35 9.40
C LEU A 160 -5.79 -8.64 8.80
N THR A 161 -6.58 -9.39 9.58
CA THR A 161 -7.27 -10.60 9.12
C THR A 161 -8.78 -10.45 9.17
N ARG A 162 -9.45 -10.96 8.13
CA ARG A 162 -10.92 -11.15 8.13
C ARG A 162 -11.32 -12.54 8.62
N PHE A 163 -10.36 -13.44 8.78
CA PHE A 163 -10.61 -14.77 9.30
C PHE A 163 -10.73 -14.70 10.82
N SER A 164 -11.90 -15.08 11.34
CA SER A 164 -12.05 -15.38 12.76
C SER A 164 -11.38 -16.71 13.06
N GLN A 165 -10.72 -16.83 14.22
CA GLN A 165 -10.30 -18.15 14.71
C GLN A 165 -11.53 -19.06 14.78
N GLN A 166 -11.61 -20.03 13.88
CA GLN A 166 -12.47 -21.16 14.10
C GLN A 166 -11.81 -21.98 15.21
N LYS A 167 -12.56 -22.28 16.28
CA LYS A 167 -12.12 -23.29 17.23
C LYS A 167 -11.93 -24.58 16.44
N THR A 168 -10.67 -24.96 16.20
CA THR A 168 -10.35 -26.24 15.56
C THR A 168 -10.95 -27.33 16.43
N ARG A 169 -12.11 -27.86 16.02
CA ARG A 169 -12.55 -29.16 16.53
C ARG A 169 -11.60 -30.13 15.87
N SER A 170 -10.66 -30.65 16.65
CA SER A 170 -9.71 -31.66 16.19
C SER A 170 -10.52 -32.87 15.71
N GLN A 171 -10.86 -32.91 14.43
CA GLN A 171 -11.30 -34.13 13.79
C GLN A 171 -10.01 -34.83 13.40
N LYS A 172 -9.70 -35.92 14.12
CA LYS A 172 -8.83 -36.97 13.60
C LYS A 172 -9.46 -37.42 12.30
N THR A 173 -8.84 -37.07 11.18
CA THR A 173 -9.15 -37.75 9.93
C THR A 173 -8.07 -38.79 9.74
N ASP A 174 -8.43 -40.05 9.99
CA ASP A 174 -7.64 -41.20 9.57
C ASP A 174 -7.73 -41.26 8.05
N TYR A 175 -6.71 -40.73 7.36
CA TYR A 175 -6.54 -41.01 5.95
C TYR A 175 -5.68 -42.27 5.84
N GLU A 176 -6.28 -43.39 5.44
CA GLU A 176 -5.53 -44.50 4.86
C GLU A 176 -4.98 -44.04 3.51
N ILE A 177 -3.65 -44.00 3.41
CA ILE A 177 -2.95 -43.87 2.14
C ILE A 177 -3.02 -45.25 1.49
N VAL A 178 -3.77 -45.35 0.39
CA VAL A 178 -3.71 -46.49 -0.55
C VAL A 178 -2.61 -46.22 -1.57
#